data_AF-A0A4P5XA82-F1
#
_entry.id   AF-A0A4P5XA82-F1
#
_cell.length_a   1.000
_cell.length_b   1.000
_cell.length_c   1.000
_cell.angle_alpha   90.00
_cell.angle_beta   90.00
_cell.angle_gamma   90.00
#
_symmetry.space_group_name_H-M   'P 1'
#
loop_
_entity.id
_entity.type
_entity.pdbx_description
1 polymer ?
#
loop_
_entity_poly.entity_id
_entity_poly.type
_entity_poly.pdbx_seq_one_letter_code
_entity_poly.pdbx_strand_id
1 'polypeptide(L)'
;MIRLRILPHLMLVAVVAMTAACAGTPKSDDAAEAASDYRAKIREIVTDQTRASSLVQLVDEADAQYRAAGAEAAAFMADFTHLNADYDATRDQFTALMTKHRAQRLQFAEALLTLRAKMVAGTTPQEWEALSKVRERELQVILKAELPAESPSTLTAMIGDASC
;
A
#
# COMPACT_ATOMS: atom_id res chain seq x y z
N MET A 1 -40.57 -26.95 27.95
CA MET A 1 -40.24 -25.59 28.44
C MET A 1 -38.73 -25.49 28.64
N ILE A 2 -37.98 -24.93 27.68
CA ILE A 2 -36.57 -24.54 27.86
C ILE A 2 -36.44 -23.12 27.28
N ARG A 3 -35.98 -22.19 28.11
CA ARG A 3 -36.07 -20.73 27.93
C ARG A 3 -35.00 -20.21 26.97
N LEU A 4 -35.45 -19.48 25.95
CA LEU A 4 -34.65 -18.68 25.02
C LEU A 4 -34.12 -17.42 25.75
N ARG A 5 -32.86 -17.41 26.19
CA ARG A 5 -32.26 -16.27 26.93
C ARG A 5 -30.80 -15.95 26.56
N ILE A 6 -30.33 -16.39 25.39
CA ILE A 6 -28.92 -16.21 24.96
C ILE A 6 -28.77 -15.11 23.87
N LEU A 7 -29.89 -14.59 23.36
CA LEU A 7 -29.91 -13.65 22.24
C LEU A 7 -29.21 -12.28 22.45
N PRO A 8 -29.15 -11.66 23.65
CA PRO A 8 -28.61 -10.30 23.76
C PRO A 8 -27.08 -10.22 23.87
N HIS A 9 -26.36 -11.33 24.08
CA HIS A 9 -24.89 -11.33 24.18
C HIS A 9 -24.21 -11.61 22.83
N LEU A 10 -24.92 -12.25 21.88
CA LEU A 10 -24.43 -12.52 20.53
C LEU A 10 -24.34 -11.25 19.66
N MET A 11 -25.18 -10.24 19.91
CA MET A 11 -25.09 -8.96 19.19
C MET A 11 -23.96 -8.04 19.70
N LEU A 12 -23.55 -8.15 20.96
CA LEU A 12 -22.50 -7.29 21.51
C LEU A 12 -21.08 -7.67 21.01
N VAL A 13 -20.85 -8.96 20.72
CA VAL A 13 -19.58 -9.46 20.16
C VAL A 13 -19.43 -9.07 18.68
N ALA A 14 -20.54 -8.98 17.94
CA ALA A 14 -20.52 -8.60 16.52
C ALA A 14 -20.11 -7.13 16.28
N VAL A 15 -20.39 -6.23 17.22
CA VAL A 15 -20.03 -4.80 17.09
C VAL A 15 -18.56 -4.54 17.41
N VAL A 16 -17.95 -5.33 18.31
CA VAL A 16 -16.52 -5.20 18.66
C VAL A 16 -15.59 -5.75 17.57
N ALA A 17 -16.07 -6.69 16.74
CA ALA A 17 -15.27 -7.29 15.66
C ALA A 17 -15.13 -6.41 14.41
N MET A 18 -15.96 -5.38 14.23
CA MET A 18 -15.90 -4.49 13.06
C MET A 18 -14.87 -3.35 13.18
N THR A 19 -14.28 -3.12 14.36
CA THR A 19 -13.32 -2.01 14.56
C THR A 19 -11.86 -2.36 14.31
N ALA A 20 -11.54 -3.62 13.98
CA ALA A 20 -10.15 -4.09 13.83
C ALA A 20 -9.64 -4.14 12.36
N ALA A 21 -10.43 -3.67 11.39
CA ALA A 21 -10.11 -3.80 9.96
C ALA A 21 -9.18 -2.70 9.38
N CYS A 22 -8.63 -1.80 10.21
CA CYS A 22 -7.77 -0.71 9.75
C CYS A 22 -6.34 -0.74 10.35
N ALA A 23 -5.86 -1.87 10.86
CA ALA A 23 -4.66 -1.92 11.70
C ALA A 23 -3.39 -2.50 11.05
N GLY A 24 -3.32 -2.56 9.71
CA GLY A 24 -2.09 -2.87 8.98
C GLY A 24 -1.72 -1.68 8.12
N THR A 25 -0.90 -0.78 8.65
CA THR A 25 -0.11 0.15 7.84
C THR A 25 1.34 -0.13 8.22
N PRO A 26 2.28 -0.19 7.27
CA PRO A 26 3.67 -0.41 7.62
C PRO A 26 4.07 0.72 8.56
N LYS A 27 4.74 0.41 9.67
CA LYS A 27 5.31 1.48 10.48
C LYS A 27 6.26 2.25 9.58
N SER A 28 6.19 3.58 9.63
CA SER A 28 7.06 4.48 8.84
C SER A 28 8.53 4.10 8.90
N ASP A 29 8.94 3.51 10.02
CA ASP A 29 10.30 3.13 10.33
C ASP A 29 10.79 1.96 9.45
N ASP A 30 9.94 0.97 9.16
CA ASP A 30 10.30 -0.19 8.33
C ASP A 30 10.54 0.22 6.86
N ALA A 31 9.72 1.15 6.35
CA ALA A 31 9.87 1.67 5.00
C ALA A 31 11.12 2.56 4.85
N ALA A 32 11.42 3.37 5.88
CA ALA A 32 12.63 4.20 5.90
C ALA A 32 13.89 3.35 5.98
N GLU A 33 13.88 2.28 6.79
CA GLU A 33 14.98 1.32 6.90
C GLU A 33 15.21 0.59 5.57
N ALA A 34 14.15 0.04 4.95
CA ALA A 34 14.26 -0.60 3.64
C ALA A 34 14.83 0.35 2.57
N ALA A 35 14.40 1.61 2.55
CA ALA A 35 14.97 2.60 1.62
C ALA A 35 16.45 2.89 1.92
N SER A 36 16.86 2.93 3.19
CA SER A 36 18.26 3.11 3.60
C SER A 36 19.12 1.93 3.13
N ASP A 37 18.66 0.70 3.36
CA ASP A 37 19.33 -0.53 2.97
C ASP A 37 19.51 -0.62 1.46
N TYR A 38 18.47 -0.28 0.69
CA TYR A 38 18.54 -0.27 -0.76
C TYR A 38 19.59 0.71 -1.29
N ARG A 39 19.68 1.92 -0.72
CA ARG A 39 20.73 2.90 -1.06
C ARG A 39 22.13 2.38 -0.75
N ALA A 40 22.30 1.68 0.37
CA ALA A 40 23.58 1.06 0.72
C ALA A 40 23.96 -0.02 -0.30
N LYS A 41 23.00 -0.85 -0.72
CA LYS A 41 23.20 -1.89 -1.74
C LYS A 41 23.53 -1.34 -3.12
N ILE A 42 22.97 -0.20 -3.51
CA ILE A 42 23.38 0.51 -4.73
C ILE A 42 24.87 0.83 -4.71
N ARG A 43 25.38 1.38 -3.60
CA ARG A 43 26.80 1.75 -3.47
C ARG A 43 27.74 0.54 -3.41
N GLU A 44 27.25 -0.60 -2.93
CA GLU A 44 27.99 -1.87 -2.90
C GLU A 44 28.08 -2.51 -4.30
N ILE A 45 26.97 -2.52 -5.04
CA ILE A 45 26.86 -3.21 -6.33
C ILE A 45 27.43 -2.37 -7.47
N VAL A 46 27.20 -1.06 -7.47
CA VAL A 46 27.61 -0.14 -8.54
C VAL A 46 28.93 0.52 -8.15
N THR A 47 30.03 0.03 -8.71
CA THR A 47 31.40 0.45 -8.32
C THR A 47 31.73 1.88 -8.76
N ASP A 48 31.14 2.35 -9.86
CA ASP A 48 31.21 3.73 -10.32
C ASP A 48 30.43 4.64 -9.35
N GLN A 49 31.16 5.42 -8.56
CA GLN A 49 30.59 6.26 -7.50
C GLN A 49 29.68 7.37 -8.04
N THR A 50 29.96 7.91 -9.22
CA THR A 50 29.12 8.92 -9.85
C THR A 50 27.81 8.29 -10.28
N ARG A 51 27.86 7.12 -10.92
CA ARG A 51 26.65 6.38 -11.34
C ARG A 51 25.83 5.91 -10.14
N ALA A 52 26.48 5.38 -9.10
CA ALA A 52 25.82 4.97 -7.86
C ALA A 52 25.10 6.15 -7.18
N SER A 53 25.71 7.33 -7.16
CA SER A 53 25.09 8.54 -6.60
C SER A 53 23.84 8.95 -7.37
N SER A 54 23.88 8.91 -8.71
CA SER A 54 22.70 9.18 -9.54
C SER A 54 21.57 8.17 -9.30
N LEU A 55 21.90 6.88 -9.13
CA LEU A 55 20.90 5.85 -8.81
C LEU A 55 20.29 6.03 -7.42
N VAL A 56 21.08 6.43 -6.42
CA VAL A 56 20.58 6.77 -5.08
C VAL A 56 19.59 7.94 -5.15
N GLN A 57 19.87 8.97 -5.97
CA GLN A 57 18.93 10.09 -6.15
C GLN A 57 17.59 9.63 -6.74
N LEU A 58 17.58 8.65 -7.65
CA LEU A 58 16.33 8.09 -8.18
C LEU A 58 15.53 7.34 -7.09
N VAL A 59 16.21 6.71 -6.14
CA VAL A 59 15.56 6.08 -4.97
C VAL A 59 14.97 7.15 -4.06
N ASP A 60 15.67 8.26 -3.83
CA ASP A 60 15.15 9.38 -3.04
C ASP A 60 13.92 10.02 -3.69
N GLU A 61 13.94 10.15 -5.02
CA GLU A 61 12.79 10.64 -5.79
C GLU A 61 11.61 9.66 -5.66
N ALA A 62 11.85 8.35 -5.74
CA ALA A 62 10.81 7.34 -5.54
C ALA A 62 10.21 7.39 -4.12
N ASP A 63 11.04 7.52 -3.10
CA ASP A 63 10.61 7.67 -1.70
C ASP A 63 9.75 8.92 -1.50
N ALA A 64 10.12 10.04 -2.14
CA ALA A 64 9.29 11.24 -2.15
C ALA A 64 7.92 11.00 -2.83
N GLN A 65 7.87 10.25 -3.93
CA GLN A 65 6.61 9.86 -4.58
C GLN A 65 5.74 8.98 -3.67
N TYR A 66 6.33 8.02 -2.96
CA TYR A 66 5.58 7.18 -2.00
C TYR A 66 4.99 8.01 -0.86
N ARG A 67 5.75 8.94 -0.27
CA ARG A 67 5.23 9.84 0.77
C ARG A 67 4.11 10.73 0.26
N ALA A 68 4.26 11.29 -0.93
CA ALA A 68 3.22 12.12 -1.56
C ALA A 68 1.94 11.30 -1.77
N ALA A 69 2.04 10.10 -2.36
CA ALA A 69 0.90 9.22 -2.57
C ALA A 69 0.22 8.80 -1.25
N GLY A 70 1.00 8.57 -0.18
CA GLY A 70 0.47 8.30 1.16
C GLY A 70 -0.34 9.48 1.71
N ALA A 71 0.17 10.71 1.58
CA ALA A 71 -0.54 11.92 1.99
C ALA A 71 -1.83 12.13 1.16
N GLU A 72 -1.77 11.89 -0.15
CA GLU A 72 -2.95 11.97 -1.03
C GLU A 72 -4.00 10.92 -0.71
N ALA A 73 -3.59 9.70 -0.37
CA ALA A 73 -4.50 8.64 0.06
C ALA A 73 -5.17 8.99 1.40
N ALA A 74 -4.42 9.52 2.37
CA ALA A 74 -4.98 10.00 3.63
C ALA A 74 -5.99 11.14 3.42
N ALA A 75 -5.66 12.10 2.54
CA ALA A 75 -6.57 13.19 2.20
C ALA A 75 -7.85 12.67 1.50
N PHE A 76 -7.72 11.75 0.55
CA PHE A 76 -8.88 11.10 -0.08
C PHE A 76 -9.78 10.41 0.94
N MET A 77 -9.21 9.66 1.90
CA MET A 77 -10.00 9.00 2.94
C MET A 77 -10.71 10.00 3.84
N ALA A 78 -10.07 11.11 4.20
CA ALA A 78 -10.69 12.18 4.97
C ALA A 78 -11.85 12.83 4.21
N ASP A 79 -11.66 13.17 2.93
CA ASP A 79 -12.70 13.75 2.06
C ASP A 79 -13.86 12.76 1.86
N PHE A 80 -13.56 11.48 1.70
CA PHE A 80 -14.57 10.44 1.54
C PHE A 80 -15.40 10.27 2.82
N THR A 81 -14.76 10.22 3.99
CA THR A 81 -15.46 10.16 5.28
C THR A 81 -16.33 11.40 5.50
N HIS A 82 -15.84 12.59 5.12
CA HIS A 82 -16.61 13.82 5.21
C HIS A 82 -17.85 13.77 4.31
N LEU A 83 -17.71 13.44 3.02
CA LEU A 83 -18.86 13.31 2.11
C LEU A 83 -19.86 12.26 2.59
N ASN A 84 -19.39 11.15 3.16
CA ASN A 84 -20.26 10.09 3.67
C ASN A 84 -21.04 10.50 4.93
N ALA A 85 -20.57 11.52 5.66
CA ALA A 85 -21.27 12.07 6.83
C ALA A 85 -22.30 13.16 6.45
N ASP A 86 -22.24 13.68 5.22
CA ASP A 86 -23.16 14.69 4.71
C ASP A 86 -24.37 14.03 4.02
N TYR A 87 -25.55 14.16 4.62
CA TYR A 87 -26.80 13.59 4.09
C TYR A 87 -27.27 14.25 2.79
N ASP A 88 -26.80 15.46 2.50
CA ASP A 88 -27.11 16.18 1.26
C ASP A 88 -26.07 15.91 0.16
N ALA A 89 -25.03 15.10 0.44
CA ALA A 89 -24.00 14.75 -0.53
C ALA A 89 -24.61 14.04 -1.75
N THR A 90 -24.28 14.58 -2.92
CA THR A 90 -24.75 14.10 -4.21
C THR A 90 -23.82 13.04 -4.79
N ARG A 91 -24.36 12.17 -5.64
CA ARG A 91 -23.58 11.19 -6.41
C ARG A 91 -22.45 11.84 -7.22
N ASP A 92 -22.67 13.04 -7.74
CA ASP A 92 -21.69 13.74 -8.56
C ASP A 92 -20.47 14.17 -7.73
N GLN A 93 -20.65 14.54 -6.46
CA GLN A 93 -19.54 14.83 -5.54
C GLN A 93 -18.68 13.60 -5.26
N PHE A 94 -19.30 12.44 -5.00
CA PHE A 94 -18.56 11.18 -4.87
C PHE A 94 -17.82 10.82 -6.16
N THR A 95 -18.48 10.95 -7.30
CA THR A 95 -17.89 10.64 -8.61
C THR A 95 -16.68 11.54 -8.90
N ALA A 96 -16.78 12.82 -8.58
CA ALA A 96 -15.68 13.77 -8.71
C ALA A 96 -14.50 13.40 -7.81
N LEU A 97 -14.76 13.08 -6.53
CA LEU A 97 -13.72 12.66 -5.58
C LEU A 97 -12.99 11.39 -6.05
N MET A 98 -13.74 10.37 -6.49
CA MET A 98 -13.17 9.11 -6.99
C MET A 98 -12.37 9.32 -8.28
N THR A 99 -12.83 10.21 -9.17
CA THR A 99 -12.14 10.55 -10.42
C THR A 99 -10.80 11.24 -10.14
N LYS A 100 -10.79 12.20 -9.20
CA LYS A 100 -9.57 12.86 -8.72
C LYS A 100 -8.58 11.85 -8.15
N HIS A 101 -9.02 10.99 -7.25
CA HIS A 101 -8.16 9.98 -6.64
C HIS A 101 -7.59 8.99 -7.67
N ARG A 102 -8.40 8.57 -8.65
CA ARG A 102 -7.93 7.73 -9.76
C ARG A 102 -6.84 8.42 -10.58
N ALA A 103 -7.01 9.71 -10.90
CA ALA A 103 -6.02 10.47 -11.65
C ALA A 103 -4.68 10.56 -10.88
N GLN A 104 -4.73 10.82 -9.57
CA GLN A 104 -3.55 10.83 -8.70
C GLN A 104 -2.83 9.47 -8.69
N ARG A 105 -3.59 8.36 -8.55
CA ARG A 105 -3.02 7.01 -8.61
C ARG A 105 -2.35 6.69 -9.94
N LEU A 106 -2.92 7.15 -11.06
CA LEU A 106 -2.32 6.97 -12.39
C LEU A 106 -1.02 7.78 -12.52
N GLN A 107 -1.03 9.03 -12.09
CA GLN A 107 0.16 9.89 -12.10
C GLN A 107 1.29 9.31 -11.25
N PHE A 108 0.98 8.81 -10.06
CA PHE A 108 1.94 8.13 -9.19
C PHE A 108 2.53 6.88 -9.86
N ALA A 109 1.69 6.04 -10.48
CA ALA A 109 2.14 4.84 -11.18
C ALA A 109 3.07 5.18 -12.36
N GLU A 110 2.72 6.21 -13.15
CA GLU A 110 3.54 6.70 -14.24
C GLU A 110 4.91 7.19 -13.74
N ALA A 111 4.93 8.00 -12.68
CA ALA A 111 6.16 8.49 -12.08
C ALA A 111 7.08 7.34 -11.63
N LEU A 112 6.54 6.33 -10.92
CA LEU A 112 7.33 5.17 -10.50
C LEU A 112 7.86 4.34 -11.68
N LEU A 113 7.07 4.17 -12.74
CA LEU A 113 7.51 3.46 -13.95
C LEU A 113 8.64 4.22 -14.65
N THR A 114 8.54 5.55 -14.75
CA THR A 114 9.61 6.39 -15.28
C THR A 114 10.88 6.27 -14.45
N LEU A 115 10.79 6.32 -13.12
CA LEU A 115 11.95 6.16 -12.24
C LEU A 115 12.59 4.79 -12.38
N ARG A 116 11.78 3.72 -12.45
CA ARG A 116 12.27 2.37 -12.72
C ARG A 116 13.00 2.29 -14.06
N ALA A 117 12.44 2.88 -15.13
CA ALA A 117 13.08 2.90 -16.44
C ALA A 117 14.44 3.63 -16.40
N LYS A 118 14.54 4.76 -15.68
CA LYS A 118 15.80 5.47 -15.47
C LYS A 118 16.81 4.61 -14.69
N MET A 119 16.39 3.90 -13.65
CA MET A 119 17.27 2.99 -12.91
C MET A 119 17.82 1.88 -13.80
N VAL A 120 16.95 1.21 -14.58
CA VAL A 120 17.36 0.16 -15.53
C VAL A 120 18.38 0.71 -16.52
N ALA A 121 18.10 1.85 -17.14
CA ALA A 121 19.00 2.49 -18.10
C ALA A 121 20.34 2.94 -17.47
N GLY A 122 20.34 3.27 -16.19
CA GLY A 122 21.52 3.67 -15.42
C GLY A 122 22.34 2.51 -14.86
N THR A 123 22.01 1.25 -15.19
CA THR A 123 22.68 0.05 -14.68
C THR A 123 23.09 -0.89 -15.81
N THR A 124 24.13 -1.68 -15.58
CA THR A 124 24.42 -2.86 -16.40
C THR A 124 23.39 -3.98 -16.11
N PRO A 125 23.23 -4.97 -17.00
CA PRO A 125 22.32 -6.09 -16.76
C PRO A 125 22.61 -6.83 -15.44
N GLN A 126 23.88 -7.03 -15.10
CA GLN A 126 24.30 -7.72 -13.88
C GLN A 126 24.01 -6.88 -12.62
N GLU A 127 24.30 -5.58 -12.66
CA GLU A 127 23.95 -4.65 -11.57
C GLU A 127 22.43 -4.60 -11.36
N TRP A 128 21.64 -4.52 -12.44
CA TRP A 128 20.17 -4.50 -12.38
C TRP A 128 19.60 -5.79 -11.78
N GLU A 129 20.12 -6.96 -12.21
CA GLU A 129 19.70 -8.24 -11.66
C GLU A 129 19.99 -8.31 -10.15
N ALA A 130 21.18 -7.87 -9.72
CA ALA A 130 21.53 -7.86 -8.30
C ALA A 130 20.63 -6.92 -7.50
N LEU A 131 20.38 -5.70 -8.00
CA LEU A 131 19.53 -4.71 -7.34
C LEU A 131 18.06 -5.14 -7.29
N SER A 132 17.52 -5.69 -8.37
CA SER A 132 16.12 -6.16 -8.40
C SER A 132 15.86 -7.26 -7.38
N LYS A 133 16.82 -8.17 -7.14
CA LYS A 133 16.71 -9.19 -6.08
C LYS A 133 16.69 -8.61 -4.67
N VAL A 134 17.47 -7.55 -4.41
CA VAL A 134 17.41 -6.82 -3.14
C VAL A 134 16.02 -6.21 -2.95
N ARG A 135 15.53 -5.50 -3.97
CA ARG A 135 14.21 -4.85 -3.93
C ARG A 135 13.06 -5.84 -3.76
N GLU A 136 13.11 -6.98 -4.42
CA GLU A 136 12.10 -8.03 -4.28
C GLU A 136 12.05 -8.56 -2.84
N ARG A 137 13.21 -8.78 -2.22
CA ARG A 137 13.29 -9.24 -0.83
C ARG A 137 12.66 -8.23 0.13
N GLU A 138 12.98 -6.95 -0.03
CA GLU A 138 12.38 -5.86 0.77
C GLU A 138 10.85 -5.84 0.61
N LEU A 139 10.36 -5.92 -0.63
CA LEU A 139 8.92 -5.95 -0.90
C LEU A 139 8.24 -7.17 -0.28
N GLN A 140 8.87 -8.34 -0.31
CA GLN A 140 8.31 -9.53 0.34
C GLN A 140 8.23 -9.38 1.86
N VAL A 141 9.19 -8.70 2.49
CA VAL A 141 9.15 -8.40 3.93
C VAL A 141 7.97 -7.50 4.25
N ILE A 142 7.82 -6.39 3.51
CA ILE A 142 6.72 -5.44 3.69
C ILE A 142 5.37 -6.14 3.46
N LEU A 143 5.21 -6.89 2.37
CA LEU A 143 3.96 -7.59 2.06
C LEU A 143 3.58 -8.62 3.15
N LYS A 144 4.55 -9.33 3.72
CA LYS A 144 4.31 -10.28 4.82
C LYS A 144 3.96 -9.59 6.14
N ALA A 145 4.45 -8.38 6.37
CA ALA A 145 4.08 -7.59 7.55
C ALA A 145 2.62 -7.07 7.43
N GLU A 146 2.19 -6.72 6.21
CA GLU A 146 0.85 -6.20 5.93
C GLU A 146 -0.23 -7.30 5.81
N LEU A 147 0.16 -8.52 5.40
CA LEU A 147 -0.74 -9.66 5.30
C LEU A 147 -0.63 -10.50 6.58
N PRO A 148 -1.60 -10.46 7.52
CA PRO A 148 -1.56 -11.35 8.67
C PRO A 148 -1.50 -12.81 8.21
N ALA A 149 -0.64 -13.61 8.85
CA ALA A 149 -0.30 -14.98 8.48
C ALA A 149 -1.48 -15.97 8.46
N GLU A 150 -2.69 -15.55 8.82
CA GLU A 150 -3.89 -16.38 8.74
C GLU A 150 -5.04 -15.62 8.07
N SER A 151 -5.30 -15.93 6.80
CA SER A 151 -6.66 -15.81 6.26
C SER A 151 -7.01 -17.02 5.39
N PRO A 152 -7.23 -18.21 5.97
CA PRO A 152 -7.73 -19.36 5.23
C PRO A 152 -9.25 -19.37 4.96
N SER A 153 -10.03 -18.30 5.21
CA SER A 153 -11.50 -18.44 5.19
C SER A 153 -12.36 -17.33 4.55
N THR A 154 -11.82 -16.22 4.05
CA THR A 154 -12.69 -15.12 3.54
C THR A 154 -13.07 -15.21 2.07
N LEU A 155 -12.35 -15.96 1.23
CA LEU A 155 -12.72 -16.09 -0.19
C LEU A 155 -13.82 -17.14 -0.42
N THR A 156 -13.92 -18.16 0.42
CA THR A 156 -15.02 -19.14 0.37
C THR A 156 -16.32 -18.61 0.98
N ALA A 157 -16.24 -17.65 1.91
CA ALA A 157 -17.43 -17.02 2.51
C ALA A 157 -18.08 -15.94 1.62
N MET A 158 -17.40 -15.48 0.56
CA MET A 158 -17.98 -14.54 -0.42
C MET A 158 -18.58 -15.22 -1.66
N ILE A 159 -18.35 -16.52 -1.89
CA ILE A 159 -18.83 -17.25 -3.10
C ILE A 159 -19.58 -18.57 -2.75
N GLY A 160 -20.24 -18.67 -1.60
CA GLY A 160 -21.23 -19.72 -1.33
C GLY A 160 -22.48 -19.08 -0.73
N ASP A 161 -23.71 -19.21 -1.24
CA ASP A 161 -24.26 -20.05 -2.30
C ASP A 161 -25.21 -19.18 -3.14
N ALA A 162 -24.83 -18.90 -4.38
CA ALA A 162 -25.80 -18.50 -5.41
C ALA A 162 -26.32 -19.78 -6.10
N SER A 163 -26.99 -20.64 -5.33
CA SER A 163 -27.82 -21.71 -5.87
C SER A 163 -29.27 -21.33 -5.57
N CYS A 164 -29.96 -20.82 -6.59
CA CYS A 164 -31.43 -20.91 -6.65
C CYS A 164 -31.85 -22.37 -6.78
#